data_AF-A0A1B1TB31-F1
#
_entry.id   AF-A0A1B1TB31-F1
#
_cell.length_a   1.000
_cell.length_b   1.000
_cell.length_c   1.000
_cell.angle_alpha   90.00
_cell.angle_beta   90.00
_cell.angle_gamma   90.00
#
_symmetry.space_group_name_H-M   'P 1'
#
loop_
_entity.id
_entity.type
_entity.pdbx_description
1 polymer ?
#
loop_
_entity_poly.entity_id
_entity_poly.type
_entity_poly.pdbx_seq_one_letter_code
_entity_poly.pdbx_strand_id
1 'polypeptide(L)'
;NLAQTVQHELRIDAYSHIQNLEMEWFGEQSKGELMSILNDDINQLERFLDKGANEILQVSTTVVIIGAIFLYISPMIALYSIGAIPVIIVGSFLFQSRIAPRYSKVRKEVGLLNALLYN
;
A
#
# COMPACT_ATOMS: atom_id res chain seq x y z
N ASN A 1 1.97 -15.52 11.92
CA ASN A 1 0.70 -15.97 12.52
C ASN A 1 -0.33 -14.86 12.64
N LEU A 2 -0.07 -13.70 13.27
CA LEU A 2 -1.08 -12.62 13.35
C LEU A 2 -1.58 -12.16 11.96
N ALA A 3 -0.68 -11.87 11.03
CA ALA A 3 -1.04 -11.44 9.68
C ALA A 3 -1.89 -12.47 8.93
N GLN A 4 -1.57 -13.76 9.06
CA GLN A 4 -2.32 -14.87 8.45
C GLN A 4 -3.69 -15.06 9.10
N THR A 5 -3.81 -14.90 10.41
CA THR A 5 -5.11 -14.93 11.11
C THR A 5 -5.99 -13.79 10.63
N VAL A 6 -5.47 -12.55 10.61
CA VAL A 6 -6.20 -11.38 10.13
C VAL A 6 -6.59 -11.53 8.65
N GLN A 7 -5.69 -12.04 7.81
CA GLN A 7 -5.99 -12.36 6.41
C GLN A 7 -7.16 -13.34 6.28
N HIS A 8 -7.14 -14.42 7.07
CA HIS A 8 -8.18 -15.45 7.03
C HIS A 8 -9.54 -14.90 7.47
N GLU A 9 -9.58 -14.17 8.59
CA GLU A 9 -10.80 -13.53 9.10
C GLU A 9 -11.35 -12.54 8.09
N LEU A 10 -10.51 -11.65 7.54
CA LEU A 10 -10.95 -10.68 6.53
C LEU A 10 -11.46 -11.33 5.26
N ARG A 11 -10.88 -12.46 4.83
CA ARG A 11 -11.38 -13.19 3.67
C ARG A 11 -12.75 -13.79 3.93
N ILE A 12 -12.97 -14.36 5.12
CA ILE A 12 -14.26 -14.91 5.51
C ILE A 12 -15.31 -13.80 5.60
N ASP A 13 -14.97 -12.69 6.27
CA ASP A 13 -15.88 -11.56 6.47
C ASP A 13 -16.24 -10.90 5.13
N ALA A 14 -15.26 -10.64 4.26
CA ALA A 14 -15.51 -10.09 2.94
C ALA A 14 -16.36 -11.02 2.08
N TYR A 15 -16.07 -12.33 2.10
CA TYR A 15 -16.83 -13.32 1.36
C TYR A 15 -18.28 -13.42 1.86
N SER A 16 -18.47 -13.48 3.19
CA SER A 16 -19.78 -13.47 3.83
C SER A 16 -20.57 -12.21 3.50
N HIS A 17 -19.92 -11.05 3.54
CA HIS A 17 -20.55 -9.78 3.18
C HIS A 17 -21.03 -9.78 1.74
N ILE A 18 -20.17 -10.20 0.79
CA ILE A 18 -20.52 -10.28 -0.64
C ILE A 18 -21.71 -11.22 -0.86
N GLN A 19 -21.74 -12.39 -0.21
CA GLN A 19 -22.84 -13.34 -0.37
C GLN A 19 -24.21 -12.81 0.06
N ASN A 20 -24.25 -11.80 0.94
CA ASN A 20 -25.49 -11.19 1.43
C ASN A 20 -25.92 -9.97 0.60
N LEU A 21 -25.19 -9.61 -0.46
CA LEU A 21 -25.56 -8.50 -1.33
C LEU A 21 -26.70 -8.90 -2.28
N GLU A 22 -27.51 -7.93 -2.67
CA GLU A 22 -28.64 -8.12 -3.59
C GLU A 22 -28.16 -8.40 -5.01
N MET A 23 -28.97 -9.14 -5.79
CA MET A 23 -28.62 -9.52 -7.17
C MET A 23 -28.37 -8.31 -8.08
N GLU A 24 -29.05 -7.19 -7.85
CA GLU A 24 -28.87 -5.94 -8.58
C GLU A 24 -27.44 -5.40 -8.46
N TRP A 25 -26.83 -5.52 -7.27
CA TRP A 25 -25.45 -5.10 -7.02
C TRP A 25 -24.44 -5.91 -7.86
N PHE A 26 -24.70 -7.20 -8.07
CA PHE A 26 -23.86 -8.04 -8.92
C PHE A 26 -23.99 -7.72 -10.43
N GLY A 27 -25.08 -7.07 -10.84
CA GLY A 27 -25.27 -6.62 -12.22
C GLY A 27 -24.35 -5.46 -12.60
N GLU A 28 -23.92 -4.67 -11.61
CA GLU A 28 -23.03 -3.51 -11.80
C GLU A 28 -21.55 -3.86 -11.63
N GLN A 29 -21.23 -5.03 -11.09
CA GLN A 29 -19.87 -5.40 -10.70
C GLN A 29 -19.29 -6.55 -11.51
N SER A 30 -18.01 -6.44 -11.90
CA SER A 30 -17.35 -7.52 -12.62
C SER A 30 -16.94 -8.64 -11.64
N LYS A 31 -17.22 -9.90 -12.00
CA LYS A 31 -16.75 -11.07 -11.22
C LYS A 31 -15.23 -11.05 -10.99
N GLY A 32 -14.47 -10.51 -11.93
CA GLY A 32 -13.01 -10.38 -11.83
C GLY A 32 -12.57 -9.41 -10.73
N GLU A 33 -13.29 -8.31 -10.54
CA GLU A 33 -13.00 -7.30 -9.52
C GLU A 33 -13.22 -7.84 -8.10
N LEU A 34 -14.32 -8.57 -7.88
CA LEU A 34 -14.56 -9.29 -6.63
C LEU A 34 -13.43 -10.27 -6.29
N MET A 35 -12.98 -11.04 -7.29
CA MET A 35 -11.89 -11.99 -7.11
C MET A 35 -10.54 -11.31 -6.86
N SER A 36 -10.31 -10.12 -7.43
CA SER A 36 -9.11 -9.32 -7.17
C SER A 36 -9.13 -8.78 -5.74
N ILE A 37 -10.27 -8.30 -5.22
CA ILE A 37 -10.37 -7.84 -3.83
C ILE A 37 -10.10 -9.01 -2.85
N LEU A 38 -10.76 -10.16 -3.03
CA LEU A 38 -10.64 -11.30 -2.11
C LEU A 38 -9.25 -11.94 -2.10
N ASN A 39 -8.48 -11.81 -3.19
CA ASN A 39 -7.15 -12.37 -3.31
C ASN A 39 -6.07 -11.30 -3.18
N ASP A 40 -6.03 -10.33 -4.08
CA ASP A 40 -4.93 -9.38 -4.20
C ASP A 40 -4.91 -8.39 -3.04
N ASP A 41 -6.04 -7.74 -2.74
CA ASP A 41 -6.11 -6.71 -1.70
C ASP A 41 -5.93 -7.31 -0.30
N ILE A 42 -6.59 -8.44 -0.03
CA ILE A 42 -6.44 -9.16 1.25
C ILE A 42 -5.01 -9.66 1.43
N ASN A 43 -4.38 -10.24 0.39
CA ASN A 43 -2.98 -10.64 0.46
C ASN A 43 -2.04 -9.42 0.59
N GLN A 44 -2.40 -8.27 0.03
CA GLN A 44 -1.62 -7.05 0.21
C GLN A 44 -1.67 -6.55 1.64
N LEU A 45 -2.83 -6.63 2.29
CA LEU A 45 -2.95 -6.30 3.69
C LEU A 45 -2.16 -7.29 4.58
N GLU A 46 -2.19 -8.58 4.27
CA GLU A 46 -1.34 -9.58 4.96
C GLU A 46 0.13 -9.17 4.88
N ARG A 47 0.65 -8.86 3.68
CA ARG A 47 2.03 -8.42 3.48
C ARG A 47 2.35 -7.14 4.25
N PHE A 48 1.39 -6.21 4.31
CA PHE A 48 1.54 -5.01 5.11
C PHE A 48 1.65 -5.34 6.60
N LEU A 49 0.78 -6.18 7.14
CA LEU A 49 0.81 -6.56 8.56
C LEU A 49 2.05 -7.39 8.93
N ASP A 50 2.50 -8.27 8.04
CA ASP A 50 3.66 -9.15 8.26
C ASP A 50 4.99 -8.39 8.17
N LYS A 51 5.10 -7.44 7.22
CA LYS A 51 6.37 -6.75 6.91
C LYS A 51 6.26 -5.25 7.02
N GLY A 52 5.33 -4.65 6.29
CA GLY A 52 5.22 -3.18 6.19
C GLY A 52 5.06 -2.49 7.54
N ALA A 53 4.22 -3.02 8.43
CA ALA A 53 4.01 -2.50 9.77
C ALA A 53 5.30 -2.58 10.62
N ASN A 54 6.03 -3.70 10.53
CA ASN A 54 7.30 -3.86 11.24
C ASN A 54 8.38 -2.92 10.70
N GLU A 55 8.46 -2.75 9.37
CA GLU A 55 9.36 -1.80 8.73
C GLU A 55 9.09 -0.36 9.18
N ILE A 56 7.81 0.05 9.20
CA ILE A 56 7.42 1.40 9.68
C ILE A 56 7.83 1.60 11.14
N LEU A 57 7.56 0.61 12.01
CA LEU A 57 7.97 0.67 13.41
C LEU A 57 9.49 0.76 13.56
N GLN A 58 10.24 -0.05 12.82
CA GLN A 58 11.68 -0.08 12.86
C GLN A 58 12.29 1.24 12.40
N VAL A 59 11.88 1.75 11.23
CA VAL A 59 12.38 3.02 10.67
C VAL A 59 12.03 4.18 11.61
N SER A 60 10.79 4.26 12.08
CA SER A 60 10.36 5.32 12.99
C SER A 60 11.13 5.30 14.31
N THR A 61 11.28 4.12 14.91
CA THR A 61 12.06 3.94 16.14
C THR A 61 13.52 4.33 15.95
N THR A 62 14.12 3.91 14.84
CA THR A 62 15.51 4.25 14.49
C THR A 62 15.69 5.75 14.35
N VAL A 63 14.81 6.42 13.61
CA VAL A 63 14.85 7.87 13.40
C VAL A 63 14.69 8.62 14.72
N VAL A 64 13.76 8.21 15.58
CA VAL A 64 13.52 8.86 16.87
C VAL A 64 14.71 8.67 17.82
N ILE A 65 15.20 7.44 17.99
CA ILE A 65 16.30 7.14 18.93
C ILE A 65 17.58 7.83 18.48
N ILE A 66 17.97 7.66 17.22
CA ILE A 66 19.21 8.27 16.69
C ILE A 66 19.06 9.79 16.65
N GLY A 67 17.90 10.30 16.25
CA GLY A 67 17.60 11.74 16.26
C GLY A 67 17.74 12.34 17.66
N ALA A 68 17.22 11.68 18.68
CA ALA A 68 17.34 12.11 20.07
C ALA A 68 18.80 12.09 20.56
N ILE A 69 19.56 11.04 20.24
CA ILE A 69 20.99 10.94 20.57
C ILE A 69 21.78 12.09 19.91
N PHE A 70 21.54 12.36 18.63
CA PHE A 70 22.23 13.44 17.93
C PHE A 70 21.86 14.80 18.50
N LEU A 71 20.58 15.04 18.82
CA LEU A 71 20.16 16.30 19.47
C LEU A 71 20.85 16.51 20.83
N TYR A 72 21.07 15.43 21.59
CA TYR A 72 21.77 15.49 22.87
C TYR A 72 23.27 15.78 22.72
N ILE A 73 23.95 15.14 21.77
CA ILE A 73 25.40 15.28 21.57
C ILE A 73 25.75 16.59 20.83
N SER A 74 25.09 16.84 19.71
CA SER A 74 25.34 18.00 18.86
C SER A 74 24.09 18.35 18.04
N PRO A 75 23.36 19.41 18.44
CA PRO A 75 22.21 19.90 17.68
C PRO A 75 22.53 20.22 16.21
N MET A 76 23.78 20.59 15.91
CA MET A 76 24.22 20.89 14.55
C MET A 76 24.25 19.64 13.67
N ILE A 77 24.76 18.51 14.18
CA ILE A 77 24.77 17.23 13.45
C ILE A 77 23.33 16.75 13.24
N ALA A 78 22.50 16.85 14.27
CA ALA A 78 21.09 16.49 14.18
C ALA A 78 20.35 17.25 13.07
N LEU A 79 20.58 18.56 12.94
CA LEU A 79 19.95 19.39 11.92
C LEU A 79 20.30 18.92 10.50
N TYR A 80 21.57 18.61 10.23
CA TYR A 80 21.98 18.12 8.91
C TYR A 80 21.42 16.72 8.62
N SER A 81 21.47 15.80 9.59
CA SER A 81 20.99 14.43 9.39
C SER A 81 19.47 14.36 9.27
N ILE A 82 18.74 15.02 10.17
CA ILE A 82 17.27 15.03 10.16
C ILE A 82 16.76 15.90 9.01
N GLY A 83 17.44 16.99 8.67
CA GLY A 83 17.06 17.87 7.57
C GLY A 83 17.01 17.19 6.20
N ALA A 84 17.81 16.13 5.98
CA ALA A 84 17.73 15.32 4.77
C ALA A 84 16.41 14.53 4.66
N ILE A 85 15.79 14.16 5.78
CA ILE A 85 14.57 13.33 5.79
C ILE A 85 13.39 14.06 5.15
N PRO A 86 13.00 15.29 5.55
CA PRO A 86 11.95 16.05 4.86
C PRO A 86 12.22 16.25 3.37
N VAL A 87 13.48 16.47 2.97
CA VAL A 87 13.84 16.64 1.55
C VAL A 87 13.53 15.37 0.76
N ILE A 88 13.92 14.20 1.28
CA ILE A 88 13.61 12.90 0.67
C ILE A 88 12.10 12.65 0.61
N ILE A 89 11.38 12.94 1.71
CA ILE A 89 9.92 12.76 1.78
C ILE A 89 9.21 13.64 0.74
N VAL A 90 9.52 14.94 0.70
CA VAL A 90 8.92 15.88 -0.25
C VAL A 90 9.27 15.50 -1.69
N GLY A 91 10.54 15.16 -1.95
CA GLY A 91 10.97 14.68 -3.26
C GLY A 91 10.22 13.42 -3.70
N SER A 92 10.02 12.46 -2.79
CA SER A 92 9.27 11.23 -3.04
C SER A 92 7.81 11.51 -3.35
N PHE A 93 7.13 12.39 -2.58
CA PHE A 93 5.73 12.75 -2.85
C PHE A 93 5.57 13.47 -4.20
N LEU A 94 6.47 14.41 -4.52
CA LEU A 94 6.45 15.10 -5.80
C LEU A 94 6.69 14.16 -6.98
N PHE A 95 7.61 13.21 -6.81
CA PHE A 95 7.88 12.18 -7.81
C PHE A 95 6.68 11.25 -7.99
N GLN A 96 6.13 10.73 -6.89
CA GLN A 96 4.98 9.82 -6.90
C GLN A 96 3.74 10.48 -7.51
N SER A 97 3.45 11.73 -7.14
CA SER A 97 2.32 12.49 -7.69
C SER A 97 2.45 12.71 -9.20
N ARG A 98 3.68 12.91 -9.71
CA ARG A 98 3.92 13.06 -11.16
C ARG A 98 3.89 11.73 -11.92
N ILE A 99 4.29 10.63 -11.30
CA ILE A 99 4.45 9.34 -11.98
C ILE A 99 3.18 8.50 -11.97
N ALA A 100 2.38 8.57 -10.90
CA ALA A 100 1.11 7.85 -10.76
C ALA A 100 0.17 8.02 -11.98
N PRO A 101 -0.11 9.23 -12.49
CA PRO A 101 -0.98 9.40 -13.67
C PRO A 101 -0.36 8.80 -14.95
N ARG A 102 0.97 8.77 -15.06
CA ARG A 102 1.66 8.17 -16.22
C ARG A 102 1.54 6.65 -16.20
N TYR A 103 1.73 6.03 -15.03
CA TYR A 103 1.52 4.59 -14.86
C TYR A 103 0.08 4.17 -15.12
N SER A 104 -0.91 4.97 -14.69
CA SER A 104 -2.32 4.72 -14.98
C SER A 104 -2.60 4.71 -16.49
N LYS A 105 -2.05 5.67 -17.24
CA LYS A 105 -2.16 5.70 -18.72
C LYS A 105 -1.56 4.46 -19.36
N VAL A 106 -0.34 4.09 -18.99
CA VAL A 106 0.32 2.88 -19.51
C VAL A 106 -0.52 1.63 -19.23
N ARG A 107 -1.06 1.49 -18.01
CA ARG A 107 -1.92 0.36 -17.63
C ARG A 107 -3.19 0.30 -18.48
N LYS A 108 -3.81 1.44 -18.79
CA LYS A 108 -4.99 1.52 -19.66
C LYS A 108 -4.68 1.10 -21.09
N GLU A 109 -3.59 1.57 -21.67
CA GLU A 109 -3.17 1.19 -23.03
C GLU A 109 -2.84 -0.30 -23.14
N VAL A 110 -2.14 -0.85 -22.14
CA VAL A 110 -1.88 -2.31 -22.06
C VAL A 110 -3.19 -3.10 -21.95
N GLY A 111 -4.16 -2.60 -21.18
CA GLY A 111 -5.49 -3.22 -21.09
C GLY A 111 -6.24 -3.24 -22.44
N LEU A 112 -6.19 -2.14 -23.19
CA LEU A 112 -6.78 -2.05 -24.54
C LEU A 112 -6.11 -3.00 -25.54
N LEU A 113 -4.77 -3.04 -25.57
CA LEU A 113 -4.03 -3.95 -26.43
C LEU A 113 -4.38 -5.42 -26.14
N ASN A 114 -4.45 -5.79 -24.86
CA ASN A 114 -4.87 -7.14 -24.47
C ASN A 114 -6.29 -7.44 -24.96
N ALA A 115 -7.24 -6.52 -24.78
CA ALA A 115 -8.62 -6.71 -25.24
C ALA A 115 -8.77 -6.85 -26.77
N LEU A 116 -7.85 -6.25 -27.54
CA LEU A 116 -7.80 -6.37 -29.00
C LEU A 116 -7.13 -7.67 -29.48
N LEU A 117 -6.21 -8.26 -28.70
CA LEU A 117 -5.53 -9.51 -29.05
C LEU A 117 -6.36 -10.77 -28.71
N TYR A 118 -7.30 -10.65 -27.76
CA TYR A 118 -8.19 -11.75 -27.34
C TYR A 118 -9.57 -11.72 -28.03
N ASN A 119 -9.83 -10.71 -28.88
CA ASN A 119 -10.93 -10.70 -29.86
C ASN A 119 -10.40 -11.04 -31.25
#